data_AF-A0A497LHY4-F1
#
_entry.id   AF-A0A497LHY4-F1
#
_cell.length_a   1.000
_cell.length_b   1.000
_cell.length_c   1.000
_cell.angle_alpha   90.00
_cell.angle_beta   90.00
_cell.angle_gamma   90.00
#
_symmetry.space_group_name_H-M   'P 1'
#
loop_
_entity.id
_entity.type
_entity.pdbx_description
1 polymer ?
#
loop_
_entity_poly.entity_id
_entity_poly.type
_entity_poly.pdbx_seq_one_letter_code
_entity_poly.pdbx_strand_id
1 'polypeptide(L)'
;MYVAKRKKSPEEVVQLAFTAFLQNDWDTFLKYVDTSTWDNIISDEPDRITIYKQLLPKAFRDAKSELGTYGEWRIVHSSITSDTSATVIIATDKGRIDIHLRKVDSDWKIVLP
;
A
#
# COMPACT_ATOMS: atom_id res chain seq x y z
N MET A 1 15.76 -24.82 -14.21
CA MET A 1 14.72 -23.88 -14.69
C MET A 1 14.67 -22.70 -13.73
N TYR A 2 15.21 -21.55 -14.11
CA TYR A 2 14.98 -20.31 -13.35
C TYR A 2 13.59 -19.80 -13.75
N VAL A 3 12.62 -19.90 -12.85
CA VAL A 3 11.32 -19.25 -13.03
C VAL A 3 11.56 -17.77 -12.75
N ALA A 4 11.58 -16.94 -13.79
CA ALA A 4 11.63 -15.49 -13.62
C ALA A 4 10.44 -15.09 -12.73
N LYS A 5 10.72 -14.48 -11.56
CA LYS A 5 9.66 -13.96 -10.69
C LYS A 5 8.84 -12.96 -11.52
N ARG A 6 7.60 -13.32 -11.85
CA ARG A 6 6.66 -12.41 -12.49
C ARG A 6 6.54 -11.15 -11.63
N LYS A 7 6.73 -9.98 -12.25
CA LYS A 7 6.49 -8.69 -11.63
C LYS A 7 4.99 -8.56 -11.32
N LYS A 8 4.66 -8.14 -10.10
CA LYS A 8 3.28 -8.01 -9.63
C LYS A 8 2.58 -6.87 -10.36
N SER A 9 1.28 -7.00 -10.65
CA SER A 9 0.45 -5.90 -11.14
C SER A 9 0.18 -4.87 -10.03
N PRO A 10 -0.30 -3.66 -10.36
CA PRO A 10 -0.73 -2.68 -9.36
C PRO A 10 -1.79 -3.24 -8.41
N GLU A 11 -2.75 -4.01 -8.94
CA GLU A 11 -3.82 -4.64 -8.17
C GLU A 11 -3.26 -5.67 -7.18
N GLU A 12 -2.35 -6.53 -7.63
CA GLU A 12 -1.70 -7.53 -6.76
C GLU A 12 -0.91 -6.84 -5.64
N VAL A 13 -0.20 -5.76 -5.95
CA VAL A 13 0.53 -4.96 -4.95
C VAL A 13 -0.44 -4.37 -3.93
N VAL A 14 -1.52 -3.73 -4.38
CA VAL A 14 -2.53 -3.16 -3.48
C VAL A 14 -3.22 -4.23 -2.65
N GLN A 15 -3.60 -5.37 -3.24
CA GLN A 15 -4.26 -6.45 -2.54
C GLN A 15 -3.38 -7.00 -1.41
N LEU A 16 -2.10 -7.24 -1.68
CA LEU A 16 -1.14 -7.74 -0.71
C LEU A 16 -0.83 -6.72 0.38
N ALA A 17 -0.60 -5.46 0.00
CA ALA A 17 -0.35 -4.39 0.95
C ALA A 17 -1.55 -4.15 1.86
N PHE A 18 -2.76 -4.04 1.29
CA PHE A 18 -3.97 -3.80 2.06
C PHE A 18 -4.29 -4.97 2.99
N THR A 19 -4.09 -6.21 2.53
CA THR A 19 -4.24 -7.40 3.39
C THR A 19 -3.25 -7.37 4.57
N ALA A 20 -1.97 -7.11 4.30
CA ALA A 20 -0.93 -6.99 5.33
C ALA A 20 -1.25 -5.86 6.33
N PHE A 21 -1.73 -4.73 5.81
CA PHE A 21 -2.17 -3.58 6.59
C PHE A 21 -3.28 -3.95 7.59
N LEU A 22 -4.32 -4.65 7.13
CA LEU A 22 -5.42 -5.13 7.97
C LEU A 22 -4.94 -6.14 9.02
N GLN A 23 -3.99 -6.99 8.66
CA GLN A 23 -3.41 -8.00 9.56
C GLN A 23 -2.39 -7.45 10.57
N ASN A 24 -2.10 -6.14 10.55
CA ASN A 24 -0.99 -5.54 11.31
C ASN A 24 0.40 -6.07 10.93
N ASP A 25 0.55 -6.70 9.76
CA ASP A 25 1.84 -7.10 9.22
C ASP A 25 2.50 -5.89 8.53
N TRP A 26 3.11 -5.04 9.36
CA TRP A 26 3.74 -3.81 8.92
C TRP A 26 5.00 -4.06 8.07
N ASP A 27 5.76 -5.11 8.37
CA ASP A 27 6.94 -5.48 7.60
C ASP A 27 6.57 -5.86 6.16
N THR A 28 5.47 -6.59 5.98
CA THR A 28 4.97 -6.91 4.63
C THR A 28 4.33 -5.71 3.96
N PHE A 29 3.54 -4.91 4.68
CA PHE A 29 2.94 -3.69 4.14
C PHE A 29 4.01 -2.73 3.59
N LEU A 30 5.05 -2.44 4.39
CA LEU A 30 6.11 -1.50 4.03
C LEU A 30 6.94 -1.97 2.82
N LYS A 31 7.02 -3.28 2.52
CA LYS A 31 7.64 -3.77 1.28
C LYS A 31 6.91 -3.32 0.02
N TYR A 32 5.63 -2.97 0.12
CA TYR A 32 4.81 -2.53 -1.01
C TYR A 32 4.61 -1.02 -1.04
N VAL A 33 5.02 -0.31 0.00
CA VAL A 33 4.98 1.14 0.06
C VAL A 33 6.29 1.71 -0.43
N ASP A 34 6.19 2.87 -1.07
CA ASP A 34 7.36 3.68 -1.35
C ASP A 34 7.78 4.47 -0.11
N THR A 35 8.85 4.01 0.53
CA THR A 35 9.40 4.66 1.73
C THR A 35 10.45 5.71 1.41
N SER A 36 10.84 5.91 0.15
CA SER A 36 11.98 6.80 -0.21
C SER A 36 11.77 8.24 0.24
N THR A 37 10.53 8.74 0.20
CA THR A 37 10.19 10.08 0.69
C THR A 37 10.43 10.21 2.20
N TRP A 38 10.25 9.12 2.95
CA TRP A 38 10.26 9.13 4.39
C TRP A 38 11.57 8.62 5.00
N ASP A 39 12.31 7.74 4.31
CA ASP A 39 13.66 7.32 4.71
C ASP A 39 14.62 8.53 4.75
N ASN A 40 14.36 9.58 3.95
CA ASN A 40 15.09 10.86 4.03
C ASN A 40 14.76 11.68 5.30
N ILE A 41 13.62 11.42 5.93
CA ILE A 41 13.12 12.14 7.11
C ILE A 41 13.49 11.38 8.39
N ILE A 42 13.52 10.05 8.33
CA ILE A 42 13.74 9.16 9.48
C ILE A 42 15.17 8.62 9.42
N SER A 43 16.10 9.37 10.02
CA SER A 43 17.53 9.01 10.08
C SER A 43 17.88 7.95 11.13
N ASP A 44 16.94 7.57 12.02
CA ASP A 44 17.22 6.71 13.18
C ASP A 44 16.31 5.46 13.18
N GLU A 45 16.94 4.28 13.12
CA GLU A 45 16.31 2.99 12.78
C GLU A 45 15.32 2.37 13.78
N PRO A 46 15.32 2.61 15.11
CA PRO A 46 14.46 1.84 16.01
C PRO A 46 12.97 2.25 15.95
N ASP A 47 12.65 3.47 15.51
CA ASP A 47 11.26 3.99 15.52
C ASP A 47 10.62 4.09 14.14
N ARG A 48 11.28 3.60 13.09
CA ARG A 48 10.82 3.78 11.71
C ARG A 48 9.40 3.24 11.46
N ILE A 49 9.07 2.07 12.00
CA ILE A 49 7.72 1.50 11.89
C ILE A 49 6.69 2.34 12.67
N THR A 50 7.06 2.83 13.85
CA THR A 50 6.21 3.70 14.68
C THR A 50 5.88 4.99 13.95
N ILE A 51 6.90 5.62 13.35
CA ILE A 51 6.75 6.85 12.58
C ILE A 51 5.95 6.59 11.30
N TYR A 52 6.20 5.49 10.58
CA TYR A 52 5.41 5.13 9.41
C TYR A 52 3.93 4.96 9.73
N LYS A 53 3.58 4.34 10.86
CA LYS A 53 2.18 4.27 11.32
C LYS A 53 1.56 5.66 11.55
N GLN A 54 2.35 6.60 12.09
CA GLN A 54 1.91 7.99 12.31
C GLN A 54 1.79 8.79 10.99
N LEU A 55 2.61 8.47 9.99
CA LEU A 55 2.59 9.12 8.67
C LEU A 55 1.57 8.49 7.71
N LEU A 56 0.93 7.39 8.09
CA LEU A 56 -0.11 6.79 7.27
C LEU A 56 -1.21 7.81 6.94
N PRO A 57 -1.72 7.79 5.71
CA PRO A 57 -2.87 8.59 5.35
C PRO A 57 -4.04 8.27 6.27
N LYS A 58 -4.78 9.31 6.65
CA LYS A 58 -5.98 9.19 7.48
C LYS A 58 -6.94 8.13 6.93
N ALA A 59 -7.11 8.06 5.61
CA ALA A 59 -7.96 7.05 4.95
C ALA A 59 -7.57 5.59 5.26
N PHE A 60 -6.28 5.26 5.32
CA PHE A 60 -5.84 3.92 5.72
C PHE A 60 -6.14 3.66 7.20
N ARG A 61 -5.83 4.63 8.07
CA ARG A 61 -6.10 4.51 9.51
C ARG A 61 -7.60 4.36 9.83
N ASP A 62 -8.42 5.18 9.19
CA ASP A 62 -9.88 5.13 9.32
C ASP A 62 -10.40 3.78 8.80
N ALA A 63 -9.91 3.33 7.63
CA ALA A 63 -10.23 1.99 7.12
C ALA A 63 -9.88 0.89 8.14
N LYS A 64 -8.73 0.96 8.82
CA LYS A 64 -8.36 -0.01 9.85
C LYS A 64 -9.22 0.05 11.11
N SER A 65 -9.55 1.26 11.56
CA SER A 65 -10.36 1.48 12.76
C SER A 65 -11.81 1.04 12.54
N GLU A 66 -12.30 1.10 11.30
CA GLU A 66 -13.70 0.86 10.97
C GLU A 66 -13.94 -0.54 10.38
N LEU A 67 -12.96 -1.17 9.74
CA LEU A 67 -13.01 -2.55 9.22
C LEU A 67 -12.89 -3.64 10.31
N GLY A 68 -13.33 -3.35 11.54
CA GLY A 68 -13.25 -4.25 12.68
C GLY A 68 -13.55 -5.70 12.30
N THR A 69 -12.57 -6.59 12.56
CA THR A 69 -12.60 -8.05 12.28
C THR A 69 -13.44 -8.43 11.04
N TYR A 70 -12.84 -8.27 9.86
CA TYR A 70 -13.29 -8.82 8.57
C TYR A 70 -14.43 -8.07 7.86
N GLY A 71 -14.39 -6.74 7.81
CA GLY A 71 -15.24 -6.01 6.86
C GLY A 71 -14.96 -6.42 5.40
N GLU A 72 -16.02 -6.43 4.57
CA GLU A 72 -15.90 -6.68 3.13
C GLU A 72 -15.17 -5.53 2.44
N TRP A 73 -14.08 -5.86 1.76
CA TRP A 73 -13.40 -4.94 0.86
C TRP A 73 -13.15 -5.62 -0.47
N ARG A 74 -13.13 -4.84 -1.53
CA ARG A 74 -12.76 -5.32 -2.87
C ARG A 74 -12.15 -4.21 -3.69
N ILE A 75 -11.24 -4.58 -4.58
CA ILE A 75 -10.79 -3.69 -5.65
C ILE A 75 -11.96 -3.50 -6.60
N VAL A 76 -12.40 -2.26 -6.80
CA VAL A 76 -13.51 -1.91 -7.70
C VAL A 76 -13.05 -1.26 -8.99
N HIS A 77 -11.83 -0.73 -9.00
CA HIS A 77 -11.25 -0.12 -10.18
C HIS A 77 -9.73 -0.18 -10.13
N SER A 78 -9.12 -0.30 -11.29
CA SER A 78 -7.68 -0.26 -11.48
C SER A 78 -7.41 0.39 -12.82
N SER A 79 -6.55 1.39 -12.81
CA SER A 79 -6.13 2.11 -14.00
C SER A 79 -4.62 2.30 -13.98
N ILE A 80 -3.96 1.95 -15.07
CA ILE A 80 -2.57 2.33 -15.31
C ILE A 80 -2.64 3.69 -16.00
N THR A 81 -2.25 4.75 -15.28
CA THR A 81 -2.33 6.14 -15.76
C THR A 81 -1.12 6.51 -16.61
N SER A 82 0.02 5.83 -16.43
CA SER A 82 1.21 5.93 -17.27
C SER A 82 2.08 4.68 -17.13
N ASP A 83 3.17 4.59 -17.91
CA ASP A 83 4.15 3.50 -17.77
C ASP A 83 4.76 3.39 -16.37
N THR A 84 4.68 4.45 -15.56
CA THR A 84 5.25 4.53 -14.22
C THR A 84 4.23 4.86 -13.14
N SER A 85 2.94 5.03 -13.45
CA SER A 85 1.91 5.43 -12.49
C SER A 85 0.63 4.62 -12.67
N ALA A 86 -0.03 4.30 -11.56
CA ALA A 86 -1.31 3.63 -11.56
C ALA A 86 -2.17 4.10 -10.38
N THR A 87 -3.49 3.96 -10.52
CA THR A 87 -4.45 4.19 -9.44
C THR A 87 -5.31 2.96 -9.30
N VAL A 88 -5.37 2.42 -8.09
CA VAL A 88 -6.24 1.30 -7.72
C VAL A 88 -7.22 1.80 -6.67
N ILE A 89 -8.50 1.54 -6.85
CA ILE A 89 -9.56 1.96 -5.95
C ILE A 89 -10.06 0.75 -5.19
N ILE A 90 -9.98 0.82 -3.87
CA ILE A 90 -10.62 -0.13 -2.96
C ILE A 90 -11.96 0.45 -2.54
N ALA A 91 -13.02 -0.34 -2.67
CA ALA A 91 -14.27 -0.08 -1.98
C ALA A 91 -14.30 -0.87 -0.67
N THR A 92 -14.71 -0.18 0.39
CA THR A 92 -15.04 -0.74 1.69
C THR A 92 -16.52 -0.47 1.99
N ASP A 93 -17.03 -1.04 3.07
CA ASP A 93 -18.35 -0.75 3.63
C ASP A 93 -18.57 0.74 3.99
N LYS A 94 -17.49 1.50 4.16
CA LYS A 94 -17.49 2.90 4.60
C LYS A 94 -17.20 3.91 3.50
N GLY A 95 -16.67 3.46 2.37
CA GLY A 95 -16.37 4.37 1.28
C GLY A 95 -15.37 3.81 0.28
N ARG A 96 -14.64 4.73 -0.34
CA ARG A 96 -13.65 4.43 -1.36
C ARG A 96 -12.29 4.95 -0.92
N ILE A 97 -11.26 4.15 -1.17
CA ILE A 97 -9.88 4.49 -0.91
C ILE A 97 -9.17 4.47 -2.25
N ASP A 98 -8.73 5.64 -2.69
CA ASP A 98 -7.93 5.78 -3.90
C ASP A 98 -6.47 5.57 -3.54
N ILE A 99 -5.86 4.55 -4.12
CA ILE A 99 -4.48 4.16 -3.86
C ILE A 99 -3.67 4.46 -5.10
N HIS A 100 -2.75 5.41 -4.96
CA HIS A 100 -1.82 5.75 -6.01
C HIS A 100 -0.58 4.86 -5.92
N LEU A 101 -0.10 4.43 -7.08
CA LEU A 101 1.11 3.64 -7.21
C LEU A 101 2.05 4.28 -8.21
N ARG A 102 3.35 4.10 -7.97
CA ARG A 102 4.39 4.40 -8.94
C ARG A 102 5.34 3.22 -9.13
N LYS A 103 6.03 3.15 -10.26
CA LYS A 103 7.12 2.19 -10.45
C LYS A 103 8.42 2.71 -9.84
N VAL A 104 9.05 1.88 -9.01
CA VAL A 104 10.40 2.06 -8.47
C VAL A 104 11.19 0.81 -8.83
N ASP A 105 12.31 0.96 -9.55
CA ASP A 105 13.14 -0.16 -10.02
C ASP A 105 12.33 -1.28 -10.72
N SER A 106 11.34 -0.86 -11.52
CA SER A 106 10.39 -1.73 -12.24
C SER A 106 9.37 -2.49 -11.38
N ASP A 107 9.32 -2.25 -10.06
CA ASP A 107 8.27 -2.77 -9.16
C ASP A 107 7.25 -1.67 -8.84
N TRP A 108 5.97 -2.03 -8.80
CA TRP A 108 4.93 -1.10 -8.34
C TRP A 108 5.01 -0.91 -6.83
N LYS A 109 4.93 0.34 -6.38
CA LYS A 109 4.95 0.76 -4.99
C LYS A 109 3.83 1.74 -4.74
N ILE A 110 3.15 1.58 -3.60
CA ILE A 110 2.11 2.50 -3.13
C ILE A 110 2.76 3.81 -2.72
N VAL A 111 2.29 4.90 -3.30
CA VAL A 111 2.64 6.25 -2.90
C VAL A 111 1.63 6.66 -1.84
N LEU A 112 2.12 6.91 -0.63
CA LEU A 112 1.30 7.49 0.42
C LEU A 112 1.34 9.01 0.26
N PRO A 113 0.18 9.70 0.22
CA PRO A 113 0.11 11.16 0.19
C PRO A 113 0.71 11.81 1.44
#